data_AF-A0A1L5J5P9-F1
#
_entry.id   AF-A0A1L5J5P9-F1
#
_cell.length_a   1.000
_cell.length_b   1.000
_cell.length_c   1.000
_cell.angle_alpha   90.00
_cell.angle_beta   90.00
_cell.angle_gamma   90.00
#
_symmetry.space_group_name_H-M   'P 1'
#
loop_
_entity.id
_entity.type
_entity.pdbx_description
1 polymer ?
#
loop_
_entity_poly.entity_id
_entity_poly.type
_entity_poly.pdbx_seq_one_letter_code
_entity_poly.pdbx_strand_id
1 'polypeptide(L)'
;AAQFQHDHIVHFYHLHALDWVDIVSALKADTLKTAQLSDNVSNAQVGGSAYFKQVQQRLQTFVDSGQLGPFSNAYWGHTAYKLPPEANLMAAAHYIEALRLQARTARLHAIFGAKNPHLQSLVVGGITAIQDLTPDRIAEFLFITKETQQFIKNVYIPDLLAVASFYKDWGAIGGTTNFLAWGEFPLGDAEPDSLYMPRGLVMKRDLANV
;
A
#
# COMPACT_ATOMS: atom_id res chain seq x y z
N ALA A 1 -9.11 10.46 5.60
CA ALA A 1 -8.84 9.06 5.18
C ALA A 1 -8.18 8.91 3.80
N ALA A 2 -8.48 9.71 2.77
CA ALA A 2 -7.93 9.52 1.41
C ALA A 2 -6.39 9.57 1.35
N GLN A 3 -5.76 10.57 1.97
CA GLN A 3 -4.31 10.67 2.09
C GLN A 3 -3.69 9.39 2.67
N PHE A 4 -4.18 8.91 3.83
CA PHE A 4 -3.65 7.71 4.49
C PHE A 4 -3.70 6.47 3.59
N GLN A 5 -4.80 6.27 2.87
CA GLN A 5 -4.93 5.14 1.95
C GLN A 5 -3.92 5.23 0.79
N HIS A 6 -3.79 6.41 0.17
CA HIS A 6 -2.80 6.62 -0.90
C HIS A 6 -1.37 6.43 -0.41
N ASP A 7 -1.02 7.14 0.66
CA ASP A 7 0.34 7.20 1.21
C ASP A 7 0.82 5.83 1.67
N HIS A 8 0.01 5.09 2.44
CA HIS A 8 0.43 3.80 2.96
C HIS A 8 0.57 2.72 1.88
N ILE A 9 -0.27 2.75 0.83
CA ILE A 9 -0.11 1.87 -0.33
C ILE A 9 1.20 2.19 -1.05
N VAL A 10 1.46 3.47 -1.34
CA VAL A 10 2.69 3.91 -2.02
C VAL A 10 3.93 3.56 -1.19
N HIS A 11 3.89 3.85 0.11
CA HIS A 11 4.98 3.54 1.03
C HIS A 11 5.29 2.05 1.03
N PHE A 12 4.28 1.19 1.22
CA PHE A 12 4.52 -0.24 1.28
C PHE A 12 5.10 -0.77 -0.02
N TYR A 13 4.48 -0.52 -1.17
CA TYR A 13 4.94 -1.12 -2.42
C TYR A 13 6.18 -0.43 -2.98
N HIS A 14 6.17 0.90 -3.08
CA HIS A 14 7.15 1.63 -3.90
C HIS A 14 8.36 2.12 -3.11
N LEU A 15 8.30 2.12 -1.77
CA LEU A 15 9.43 2.48 -0.92
C LEU A 15 9.94 1.29 -0.11
N HIS A 16 9.04 0.49 0.50
CA HIS A 16 9.43 -0.50 1.50
C HIS A 16 9.55 -1.93 0.94
N ALA A 17 8.73 -2.32 -0.05
CA ALA A 17 8.66 -3.72 -0.49
C ALA A 17 9.98 -4.24 -1.04
N LEU A 18 10.78 -3.38 -1.68
CA LEU A 18 12.07 -3.78 -2.27
C LEU A 18 13.13 -4.10 -1.20
N ASP A 19 12.90 -3.82 0.08
CA ASP A 19 13.76 -4.33 1.16
C ASP A 19 13.48 -5.81 1.47
N TRP A 20 12.32 -6.34 1.04
CA TRP A 20 11.82 -7.68 1.35
C TRP A 20 11.66 -8.58 0.13
N VAL A 21 11.50 -7.98 -1.05
CA VAL A 21 11.16 -8.63 -2.32
C VAL A 21 12.34 -8.54 -3.27
N ASP A 22 12.84 -9.71 -3.70
CA ASP A 22 13.90 -9.81 -4.71
C ASP A 22 13.31 -9.92 -6.12
N ILE A 23 13.36 -8.82 -6.88
CA ILE A 23 12.83 -8.73 -8.24
C ILE A 23 13.58 -9.66 -9.22
N VAL A 24 14.87 -9.92 -8.99
CA VAL A 24 15.64 -10.85 -9.84
C VAL A 24 15.25 -12.29 -9.54
N SER A 25 14.98 -12.61 -8.26
CA SER A 25 14.45 -13.92 -7.87
C SER A 25 13.09 -14.22 -8.51
N ALA A 26 12.23 -13.21 -8.70
CA ALA A 26 10.93 -13.36 -9.38
C ALA A 26 11.03 -13.93 -10.81
N LEU A 27 12.15 -13.72 -11.51
CA LEU A 27 12.38 -14.27 -12.85
C LEU A 27 12.49 -15.80 -12.86
N LYS A 28 12.77 -16.41 -11.70
CA LYS A 28 12.91 -17.85 -11.53
C LYS A 28 11.59 -18.53 -11.11
N ALA A 29 10.52 -17.76 -10.92
CA ALA A 29 9.27 -18.26 -10.40
C ALA A 29 8.51 -19.17 -11.37
N ASP A 30 7.87 -20.21 -10.85
CA ASP A 30 6.83 -20.95 -11.57
C ASP A 30 5.52 -20.13 -11.54
N THR A 31 5.03 -19.75 -12.71
CA THR A 31 3.85 -18.86 -12.82
C THR A 31 2.56 -19.54 -12.40
N LEU A 32 2.46 -20.88 -12.50
CA LEU A 32 1.31 -21.64 -12.02
C LEU A 32 1.32 -21.71 -10.49
N LYS A 33 2.48 -21.97 -9.89
CA LYS A 33 2.60 -21.95 -8.42
C LYS A 33 2.41 -20.55 -7.84
N THR A 34 2.87 -19.52 -8.55
CA THR A 34 2.61 -18.12 -8.19
C THR A 34 1.11 -17.83 -8.20
N ALA A 35 0.38 -18.31 -9.21
CA ALA A 35 -1.06 -18.17 -9.26
C ALA A 35 -1.76 -18.88 -8.10
N GLN A 36 -1.39 -20.13 -7.82
CA GLN A 36 -1.93 -20.88 -6.68
C GLN A 36 -1.64 -20.19 -5.34
N LEU A 37 -0.44 -19.64 -5.17
CA LEU A 37 -0.09 -18.85 -3.97
C LEU A 37 -1.01 -17.62 -3.87
N SER A 38 -1.13 -16.86 -4.95
CA SER A 38 -1.98 -15.66 -5.01
C SER A 38 -3.43 -15.99 -4.67
N ASP A 39 -4.01 -17.03 -5.26
CA ASP A 39 -5.41 -17.42 -5.03
C ASP A 39 -5.65 -17.88 -3.58
N ASN A 40 -4.62 -18.40 -2.90
CA ASN A 40 -4.72 -18.83 -1.50
C ASN A 40 -4.61 -17.69 -0.48
N VAL A 41 -3.85 -16.63 -0.81
CA VAL A 41 -3.58 -15.53 0.14
C VAL A 41 -4.41 -14.29 -0.14
N SER A 42 -4.80 -14.09 -1.40
CA SER A 42 -5.33 -12.84 -1.93
C SER A 42 -6.60 -13.11 -2.74
N ASN A 43 -7.53 -12.16 -2.70
CA ASN A 43 -8.72 -12.14 -3.55
C ASN A 43 -8.58 -11.05 -4.63
N ALA A 44 -7.36 -10.84 -5.14
CA ALA A 44 -7.06 -9.87 -6.19
C ALA A 44 -7.91 -10.14 -7.43
N GLN A 45 -8.32 -9.06 -8.12
CA GLN A 45 -9.07 -9.17 -9.38
C GLN A 45 -8.20 -9.64 -10.55
N VAL A 46 -6.89 -9.38 -10.47
CA VAL A 46 -5.89 -9.84 -11.43
C VAL A 46 -5.10 -10.98 -10.82
N GLY A 47 -4.77 -11.98 -11.63
CA GLY A 47 -4.13 -13.20 -11.17
C GLY A 47 -4.15 -14.28 -12.24
N GLY A 48 -3.86 -15.52 -11.84
CA GLY A 48 -3.76 -16.65 -12.75
C GLY A 48 -2.41 -16.74 -13.47
N SER A 49 -2.07 -17.95 -13.91
CA SER A 49 -0.74 -18.25 -14.46
C SER A 49 -0.38 -17.41 -15.69
N ALA A 50 -1.36 -17.13 -16.55
CA ALA A 50 -1.16 -16.30 -17.74
C ALA A 50 -0.78 -14.85 -17.39
N TYR A 51 -1.42 -14.26 -16.38
CA TYR A 51 -1.09 -12.91 -15.91
C TYR A 51 0.32 -12.86 -15.32
N PHE A 52 0.64 -13.78 -14.42
CA PHE A 52 1.99 -13.82 -13.81
C PHE A 52 3.08 -14.09 -14.85
N LYS A 53 2.80 -14.88 -15.89
CA LYS A 53 3.71 -15.06 -17.03
C LYS A 53 3.95 -13.76 -17.80
N GLN A 54 2.90 -12.96 -18.04
CA GLN A 54 3.05 -11.65 -18.69
C GLN A 54 3.88 -10.69 -17.84
N VAL A 55 3.65 -10.66 -16.52
CA VAL A 55 4.45 -9.84 -15.60
C VAL A 55 5.91 -10.30 -15.60
N GLN A 56 6.16 -11.61 -15.46
CA GLN A 56 7.51 -12.17 -15.49
C GLN A 56 8.22 -11.85 -16.80
N GLN A 57 7.56 -11.98 -17.95
CA GLN A 57 8.15 -11.66 -19.24
C GLN A 57 8.46 -10.16 -19.39
N ARG A 58 7.62 -9.29 -18.81
CA ARG A 58 7.88 -7.85 -18.77
C ARG A 58 9.10 -7.53 -17.90
N LEU A 59 9.23 -8.17 -16.74
CA LEU A 59 10.41 -8.05 -15.88
C LEU A 59 11.67 -8.59 -16.58
N GLN A 60 11.56 -9.74 -17.25
CA GLN A 60 12.67 -10.34 -18.00
C GLN A 60 13.16 -9.41 -19.10
N THR A 61 12.25 -8.88 -19.92
CA THR A 61 12.59 -7.90 -20.97
C THR A 61 13.28 -6.66 -20.39
N PHE A 62 12.80 -6.17 -19.23
CA PHE A 62 13.41 -5.02 -18.56
C PHE A 62 14.84 -5.33 -18.09
N VAL A 63 15.07 -6.52 -17.53
CA VAL A 63 16.39 -6.97 -17.10
C VAL A 63 17.34 -7.20 -18.29
N ASP A 64 16.86 -7.86 -19.34
CA ASP A 64 17.64 -8.16 -20.55
C ASP A 64 18.06 -6.90 -21.32
N SER A 65 17.33 -5.79 -21.14
CA SER A 65 17.70 -4.50 -21.73
C SER A 65 19.03 -3.93 -21.20
N GLY A 66 19.49 -4.39 -20.03
CA GLY A 66 20.62 -3.81 -19.31
C GLY A 66 20.34 -2.43 -18.69
N GLN A 67 19.16 -1.85 -18.92
CA GLN A 67 18.75 -0.54 -18.42
C GLN A 67 17.84 -0.68 -17.19
N LEU A 68 18.41 -1.16 -16.08
CA LEU A 68 17.67 -1.50 -14.86
C LEU A 68 17.06 -0.30 -14.12
N GLY A 69 17.40 0.94 -14.50
CA GLY A 69 16.85 2.16 -13.91
C GLY A 69 16.88 2.13 -12.37
N PRO A 70 15.72 2.24 -11.69
CA PRO A 70 15.66 2.23 -10.22
C PRO A 70 16.10 0.89 -9.58
N PHE A 71 16.24 -0.18 -10.36
CA PHE A 71 16.67 -1.50 -9.88
C PHE A 71 18.17 -1.76 -10.11
N SER A 72 18.92 -0.79 -10.65
CA SER A 72 20.36 -0.90 -10.83
C SER A 72 21.10 -0.84 -9.49
N ASN A 73 22.14 -1.68 -9.32
CA ASN A 73 23.01 -1.73 -8.13
C ASN A 73 22.27 -1.91 -6.78
N ALA A 74 21.07 -2.48 -6.80
CA ALA A 74 20.36 -2.88 -5.59
C ALA A 74 20.85 -4.23 -5.06
N TYR A 75 20.34 -4.65 -3.90
CA TYR A 75 20.87 -5.75 -3.10
C TYR A 75 20.44 -7.16 -3.57
N TRP A 76 20.08 -7.34 -4.84
CA TRP A 76 19.51 -8.60 -5.36
C TRP A 76 20.39 -9.82 -5.04
N GLY A 77 19.76 -10.91 -4.57
CA GLY A 77 20.46 -12.13 -4.13
C GLY A 77 21.10 -12.05 -2.74
N HIS A 78 20.97 -10.93 -2.01
CA HIS A 78 21.44 -10.84 -0.62
C HIS A 78 20.75 -11.89 0.26
N THR A 79 21.50 -12.49 1.19
CA THR A 79 21.03 -13.60 2.04
C THR A 79 19.90 -13.21 3.01
N ALA A 80 19.66 -11.92 3.18
CA ALA A 80 18.52 -11.43 3.95
C ALA A 80 17.18 -11.58 3.21
N TYR A 81 17.16 -11.72 1.88
CA TYR A 81 15.92 -12.05 1.17
C TYR A 81 15.53 -13.51 1.41
N LYS A 82 14.33 -13.72 1.96
CA LYS A 82 13.82 -15.05 2.35
C LYS A 82 12.63 -15.52 1.52
N LEU A 83 12.03 -14.63 0.73
CA LEU A 83 10.86 -14.98 -0.08
C LEU A 83 11.24 -15.97 -1.20
N PRO A 84 10.43 -17.02 -1.44
CA PRO A 84 10.59 -17.86 -2.61
C PRO A 84 10.31 -17.07 -3.89
N PRO A 85 10.85 -17.51 -5.06
CA PRO A 85 10.59 -16.88 -6.35
C PRO A 85 9.12 -16.56 -6.61
N GLU A 86 8.20 -17.48 -6.28
CA GLU A 86 6.77 -17.31 -6.47
C GLU A 86 6.19 -16.14 -5.67
N ALA A 87 6.59 -15.99 -4.41
CA ALA A 87 6.17 -14.85 -3.59
C ALA A 87 6.76 -13.53 -4.10
N ASN A 88 8.01 -13.56 -4.60
CA ASN A 88 8.62 -12.38 -5.22
C ASN A 88 7.88 -11.95 -6.50
N LEU A 89 7.50 -12.90 -7.36
CA LEU A 89 6.75 -12.59 -8.59
C LEU A 89 5.35 -12.04 -8.28
N MET A 90 4.67 -12.62 -7.29
CA MET A 90 3.39 -12.11 -6.81
C MET A 90 3.51 -10.66 -6.32
N ALA A 91 4.46 -10.38 -5.43
CA ALA A 91 4.66 -9.04 -4.89
C ALA A 91 5.12 -8.04 -5.96
N ALA A 92 5.95 -8.46 -6.93
CA ALA A 92 6.36 -7.63 -8.06
C ALA A 92 5.17 -7.29 -8.99
N ALA A 93 4.23 -8.21 -9.18
CA ALA A 93 3.00 -7.92 -9.90
C ALA A 93 2.16 -6.87 -9.16
N HIS A 94 1.94 -7.06 -7.86
CA HIS A 94 1.16 -6.14 -7.03
C HIS A 94 1.83 -4.76 -6.88
N TYR A 95 3.17 -4.68 -6.89
CA TYR A 95 3.92 -3.42 -6.99
C TYR A 95 3.50 -2.61 -8.23
N ILE A 96 3.39 -3.27 -9.38
CA ILE A 96 3.00 -2.64 -10.65
C ILE A 96 1.52 -2.24 -10.62
N GLU A 97 0.64 -3.06 -10.05
CA GLU A 97 -0.77 -2.70 -9.89
C GLU A 97 -0.97 -1.53 -8.93
N ALA A 98 -0.21 -1.50 -7.83
CA ALA A 98 -0.22 -0.39 -6.88
C ALA A 98 0.20 0.93 -7.55
N LEU A 99 1.15 0.93 -8.50
CA LEU A 99 1.53 2.14 -9.26
C LEU A 99 0.36 2.71 -10.07
N ARG A 100 -0.50 1.85 -10.63
CA ARG A 100 -1.68 2.28 -11.39
C ARG A 100 -2.79 2.74 -10.46
N LEU A 101 -3.04 1.98 -9.39
CA LEU A 101 -4.09 2.30 -8.42
C LEU A 101 -3.82 3.63 -7.74
N GLN A 102 -2.59 3.88 -7.26
CA GLN A 102 -2.30 5.09 -6.50
C GLN A 102 -2.62 6.37 -7.32
N ALA A 103 -2.39 6.34 -8.63
CA ALA A 103 -2.72 7.47 -9.51
C ALA A 103 -4.24 7.70 -9.58
N ARG A 104 -5.04 6.63 -9.52
CA ARG A 104 -6.50 6.71 -9.42
C ARG A 104 -6.94 7.19 -8.02
N THR A 105 -6.35 6.65 -6.96
CA THR A 105 -6.65 7.04 -5.57
C THR A 105 -6.34 8.52 -5.31
N ALA A 106 -5.28 9.07 -5.91
CA ALA A 106 -4.94 10.50 -5.81
C ALA A 106 -6.06 11.43 -6.32
N ARG A 107 -6.94 10.95 -7.21
CA ARG A 107 -8.11 11.71 -7.70
C ARG A 107 -9.14 11.98 -6.61
N LEU A 108 -9.16 11.22 -5.51
CA LEU A 108 -10.02 11.50 -4.36
C LEU A 108 -9.80 12.92 -3.81
N HIS A 109 -8.56 13.39 -3.79
CA HIS A 109 -8.24 14.78 -3.43
C HIS A 109 -8.62 15.76 -4.53
N ALA A 110 -8.46 15.40 -5.80
CA ALA A 110 -8.76 16.29 -6.92
C ALA A 110 -10.26 16.59 -7.04
N ILE A 111 -11.15 15.64 -6.69
CA ILE A 111 -12.61 15.82 -6.73
C ILE A 111 -13.06 17.01 -5.88
N PHE A 112 -12.55 17.15 -4.66
CA PHE A 112 -12.93 18.22 -3.71
C PHE A 112 -11.82 19.23 -3.42
N GLY A 113 -10.75 19.22 -4.21
CA GLY A 113 -9.55 20.02 -3.97
C GLY A 113 -8.76 20.37 -5.22
N ALA A 114 -9.35 20.19 -6.40
CA ALA A 114 -8.85 20.49 -7.75
C ALA A 114 -7.62 19.70 -8.22
N LYS A 115 -6.65 19.40 -7.34
CA LYS A 115 -5.40 18.72 -7.71
C LYS A 115 -4.83 17.84 -6.60
N ASN A 116 -3.95 16.93 -6.99
CA ASN A 116 -3.04 16.21 -6.12
C ASN A 116 -1.72 16.04 -6.90
N PRO A 117 -0.55 16.37 -6.31
CA PRO A 117 -0.32 16.86 -4.95
C PRO A 117 -0.80 18.30 -4.66
N HIS A 118 -0.79 18.69 -3.39
CA HIS A 118 -1.13 20.04 -2.89
C HIS A 118 -2.55 20.53 -3.26
N LEU A 119 -3.57 19.78 -2.84
CA LEU A 119 -4.97 20.17 -3.03
C LEU A 119 -5.27 21.56 -2.45
N GLN A 120 -6.17 22.30 -3.09
CA GLN A 120 -6.59 23.65 -2.70
C GLN A 120 -8.00 23.64 -2.11
N SER A 121 -8.26 22.65 -1.23
CA SER A 121 -9.58 22.44 -0.64
C SER A 121 -9.83 23.27 0.60
N LEU A 122 -8.79 23.58 1.39
CA LEU A 122 -8.94 24.18 2.71
C LEU A 122 -8.88 25.72 2.65
N VAL A 123 -9.78 26.36 3.39
CA VAL A 123 -9.76 27.79 3.72
C VAL A 123 -10.10 27.93 5.20
N VAL A 124 -9.65 29.01 5.86
CA VAL A 124 -10.06 29.28 7.24
C VAL A 124 -11.58 29.35 7.29
N GLY A 125 -12.19 28.48 8.12
CA GLY A 125 -13.64 28.36 8.26
C GLY A 125 -14.31 27.27 7.41
N GLY A 126 -13.59 26.51 6.57
CA GLY A 126 -14.19 25.38 5.86
C GLY A 126 -13.43 24.92 4.62
N ILE A 127 -14.18 24.61 3.57
CA ILE A 127 -13.66 24.13 2.29
C ILE A 127 -14.08 25.01 1.11
N THR A 128 -13.30 24.99 0.04
CA THR A 128 -13.54 25.74 -1.19
C THR A 128 -14.54 25.07 -2.14
N ALA A 129 -14.69 23.74 -2.05
CA ALA A 129 -15.42 22.90 -3.01
C ALA A 129 -16.93 22.77 -2.71
N ILE A 130 -17.59 23.84 -2.26
CA ILE A 130 -19.01 23.80 -1.87
C ILE A 130 -19.92 23.47 -3.07
N GLN A 131 -19.63 24.04 -4.24
CA GLN A 131 -20.42 23.81 -5.45
C GLN A 131 -20.23 22.41 -6.05
N ASP A 132 -19.12 21.73 -5.71
CA ASP A 132 -18.79 20.38 -6.17
C ASP A 132 -19.42 19.28 -5.31
N LEU A 133 -20.20 19.62 -4.26
CA LEU A 133 -20.97 18.68 -3.46
C LEU A 133 -22.23 18.18 -4.20
N THR A 134 -22.07 17.78 -5.46
CA THR A 134 -23.14 17.23 -6.30
C THR A 134 -23.22 15.71 -6.18
N PRO A 135 -24.39 15.09 -6.46
CA PRO A 135 -24.53 13.63 -6.43
C PRO A 135 -23.49 12.90 -7.29
N ASP A 136 -23.18 13.42 -8.48
CA ASP A 136 -22.23 12.80 -9.40
C ASP A 136 -20.79 12.81 -8.86
N ARG A 137 -20.36 13.92 -8.27
CA ARG A 137 -19.02 14.03 -7.64
C ARG A 137 -18.89 13.14 -6.41
N ILE A 138 -19.94 13.09 -5.58
CA ILE A 138 -20.00 12.22 -4.42
C ILE A 138 -19.96 10.74 -4.86
N ALA A 139 -20.67 10.39 -5.93
CA ALA A 139 -20.63 9.04 -6.50
C ALA A 139 -19.26 8.69 -7.07
N GLU A 140 -18.59 9.61 -7.79
CA GLU A 140 -17.21 9.44 -8.27
C GLU A 140 -16.26 9.17 -7.10
N PHE A 141 -16.34 9.98 -6.05
CA PHE A 141 -15.53 9.82 -4.84
C PHE A 141 -15.78 8.47 -4.16
N LEU A 142 -17.04 8.06 -4.01
CA LEU A 142 -17.42 6.79 -3.41
C LEU A 142 -16.89 5.60 -4.21
N PHE A 143 -16.99 5.63 -5.53
CA PHE A 143 -16.53 4.54 -6.40
C PHE A 143 -15.01 4.35 -6.29
N ILE A 144 -14.23 5.44 -6.40
CA ILE A 144 -12.77 5.39 -6.27
C ILE A 144 -12.37 4.96 -4.85
N THR A 145 -13.11 5.40 -3.83
CA THR A 145 -12.88 4.97 -2.44
C THR A 145 -13.08 3.46 -2.29
N LYS A 146 -14.18 2.91 -2.84
CA LYS A 146 -14.45 1.47 -2.81
C LYS A 146 -13.41 0.66 -3.58
N GLU A 147 -13.01 1.12 -4.76
CA GLU A 147 -11.93 0.51 -5.55
C GLU A 147 -10.62 0.46 -4.75
N THR A 148 -10.24 1.57 -4.12
CA THR A 148 -9.05 1.66 -3.28
C THR A 148 -9.14 0.71 -2.08
N GLN A 149 -10.26 0.72 -1.36
CA GLN A 149 -10.48 -0.18 -0.22
C GLN A 149 -10.50 -1.65 -0.62
N GLN A 150 -11.00 -1.98 -1.81
CA GLN A 150 -10.97 -3.34 -2.32
C GLN A 150 -9.53 -3.81 -2.52
N PHE A 151 -8.67 -2.97 -3.09
CA PHE A 151 -7.25 -3.28 -3.22
C PHE A 151 -6.55 -3.41 -1.86
N ILE A 152 -6.89 -2.55 -0.89
CA ILE A 152 -6.32 -2.65 0.47
C ILE A 152 -6.66 -4.02 1.08
N LYS A 153 -7.94 -4.40 1.05
CA LYS A 153 -8.45 -5.63 1.65
C LYS A 153 -7.94 -6.88 0.95
N ASN A 154 -7.87 -6.84 -0.37
CA ASN A 154 -7.63 -8.03 -1.18
C ASN A 154 -6.18 -8.16 -1.66
N VAL A 155 -5.36 -7.10 -1.60
CA VAL A 155 -3.98 -7.12 -2.11
C VAL A 155 -3.01 -6.64 -1.04
N TYR A 156 -3.13 -5.40 -0.56
CA TYR A 156 -2.15 -4.83 0.39
C TYR A 156 -2.04 -5.61 1.71
N ILE A 157 -3.15 -5.85 2.42
CA ILE A 157 -3.12 -6.57 3.69
C ILE A 157 -2.68 -8.03 3.50
N PRO A 158 -3.22 -8.80 2.54
CA PRO A 158 -2.69 -10.11 2.17
C PRO A 158 -1.19 -10.17 1.91
N ASP A 159 -0.66 -9.28 1.09
CA ASP A 159 0.76 -9.23 0.77
C ASP A 159 1.60 -8.92 2.01
N LEU A 160 1.19 -7.94 2.81
CA LEU A 160 1.88 -7.61 4.05
C LEU A 160 1.96 -8.82 5.00
N LEU A 161 0.86 -9.55 5.17
CA LEU A 161 0.81 -10.75 6.01
C LEU A 161 1.65 -11.90 5.40
N ALA A 162 1.57 -12.10 4.09
CA ALA A 162 2.35 -13.11 3.38
C ALA A 162 3.85 -12.84 3.53
N VAL A 163 4.30 -11.61 3.24
CA VAL A 163 5.70 -11.19 3.41
C VAL A 163 6.13 -11.36 4.87
N ALA A 164 5.37 -10.81 5.82
CA ALA A 164 5.70 -10.90 7.24
C ALA A 164 5.85 -12.34 7.74
N SER A 165 5.13 -13.30 7.15
CA SER A 165 5.21 -14.72 7.53
C SER A 165 6.60 -15.35 7.29
N PHE A 166 7.38 -14.84 6.33
CA PHE A 166 8.76 -15.27 6.04
C PHE A 166 9.82 -14.54 6.87
N TYR A 167 9.46 -13.42 7.50
CA TYR A 167 10.36 -12.51 8.21
C TYR A 167 10.01 -12.35 9.69
N LYS A 168 9.45 -13.40 10.34
CA LYS A 168 9.01 -13.32 11.74
C LYS A 168 10.10 -12.91 12.73
N ASP A 169 11.36 -13.24 12.43
CA ASP A 169 12.52 -12.84 13.23
C ASP A 169 12.74 -11.32 13.27
N TRP A 170 12.31 -10.59 12.24
CA TRP A 170 12.36 -9.13 12.23
C TRP A 170 11.45 -8.49 13.25
N GLY A 171 10.47 -9.21 13.80
CA GLY A 171 9.65 -8.73 14.94
C GLY A 171 10.46 -8.50 16.23
N ALA A 172 11.69 -9.03 16.31
CA ALA A 172 12.62 -8.79 17.42
C ALA A 172 13.63 -7.67 17.13
N ILE A 173 13.61 -7.07 15.93
CA ILE A 173 14.59 -6.09 15.47
C ILE A 173 13.92 -4.72 15.35
N GLY A 174 14.51 -3.72 16.01
CA GLY A 174 13.92 -2.38 16.13
C GLY A 174 12.83 -2.30 17.20
N GLY A 175 12.41 -1.07 17.51
CA GLY A 175 11.30 -0.83 18.42
C GLY A 175 11.49 0.39 19.32
N THR A 176 10.39 0.79 19.96
CA THR A 176 10.34 1.85 20.97
C THR A 176 9.58 1.35 22.20
N THR A 177 9.69 2.08 23.31
CA THR A 177 8.95 1.84 24.55
C THR A 177 7.90 2.91 24.83
N ASN A 178 7.97 4.05 24.13
CA ASN A 178 7.04 5.16 24.31
C ASN A 178 6.36 5.48 22.97
N PHE A 179 5.05 5.73 23.01
CA PHE A 179 4.22 6.00 21.84
C PHE A 179 3.31 7.19 22.13
N LEU A 180 3.15 8.10 21.16
CA LEU A 180 2.31 9.28 21.28
C LEU A 180 1.40 9.36 20.06
N ALA A 181 0.12 9.59 20.30
CA ALA A 181 -0.85 9.94 19.27
C ALA A 181 -1.66 11.14 19.76
N TRP A 182 -1.83 12.16 18.91
CA TRP A 182 -2.67 13.32 19.23
C TRP A 182 -4.16 13.07 18.99
N GLY A 183 -4.49 11.97 18.31
CA GLY A 183 -5.82 11.63 17.85
C GLY A 183 -6.24 12.41 16.59
N GLU A 184 -7.25 11.90 15.89
CA GLU A 184 -7.72 12.46 14.61
C GLU A 184 -9.14 11.96 14.28
N PHE A 185 -9.77 12.59 13.29
CA PHE A 185 -11.09 12.29 12.74
C PHE A 185 -12.21 12.48 13.78
N PRO A 186 -12.48 13.73 14.21
CA PRO A 186 -13.59 14.03 15.10
C PRO A 186 -14.93 13.60 14.49
N LEU A 187 -15.72 12.87 15.27
CA LEU A 187 -17.08 12.44 14.92
C LEU A 187 -18.16 13.46 15.37
N GLY A 188 -17.75 14.50 16.09
CA GLY A 188 -18.58 15.59 16.59
C GLY A 188 -17.75 16.60 17.38
N ASP A 189 -18.39 17.62 17.94
CA ASP A 189 -17.71 18.79 18.53
C ASP A 189 -17.03 18.54 19.89
N ALA A 190 -17.32 17.41 20.53
CA ALA A 190 -16.79 17.06 21.85
C ALA A 190 -15.37 16.48 21.77
N GLU A 191 -14.40 17.27 21.32
CA GLU A 191 -12.99 16.84 21.27
C GLU A 191 -12.32 16.91 22.66
N PRO A 192 -11.48 15.92 23.04
CA PRO A 192 -10.98 14.80 22.23
C PRO A 192 -11.88 13.54 22.21
N ASP A 193 -12.95 13.50 23.01
CA ASP A 193 -13.75 12.28 23.23
C ASP A 193 -14.45 11.79 21.95
N SER A 194 -14.65 12.69 20.99
CA SER A 194 -15.23 12.41 19.69
C SER A 194 -14.24 11.88 18.63
N LEU A 195 -12.94 11.84 18.91
CA LEU A 195 -11.93 11.45 17.92
C LEU A 195 -12.03 9.95 17.61
N TYR A 196 -12.26 9.59 16.34
CA TYR A 196 -12.28 8.19 15.91
C TYR A 196 -10.92 7.51 16.07
N MET A 197 -9.82 8.23 15.82
CA MET A 197 -8.48 7.81 16.22
C MET A 197 -8.18 8.43 17.59
N PRO A 198 -8.06 7.64 18.67
CA PRO A 198 -7.89 8.18 20.01
C PRO A 198 -6.56 8.92 20.20
N ARG A 199 -6.58 9.93 21.07
CA ARG A 199 -5.38 10.57 21.62
C ARG A 199 -4.85 9.76 22.81
N GLY A 200 -3.54 9.67 22.96
CA GLY A 200 -2.93 9.00 24.12
C GLY A 200 -1.41 9.03 24.15
N LEU A 201 -0.85 8.74 25.31
CA LEU A 201 0.59 8.59 25.54
C LEU A 201 0.85 7.28 26.28
N VAL A 202 1.47 6.33 25.60
CA VAL A 202 1.95 5.10 26.24
C VAL A 202 3.41 5.31 26.62
N MET A 203 3.74 5.15 27.90
CA MET A 203 5.12 5.18 28.40
C MET A 203 5.54 3.80 28.85
N LYS A 204 6.79 3.42 28.55
CA LYS A 204 7.39 2.14 28.99
C LYS A 204 6.56 0.90 28.61
N ARG A 205 5.78 0.98 27.53
CA ARG A 205 4.84 -0.05 27.07
C ARG A 205 3.74 -0.41 28.08
N ASP A 206 3.40 0.49 28.99
CA ASP A 206 2.30 0.31 29.93
C ASP A 206 0.95 0.56 29.24
N LEU A 207 0.30 -0.51 28.80
CA LEU A 207 -1.01 -0.45 28.13
C LEU A 207 -2.18 -0.35 29.13
N ALA A 208 -1.93 -0.46 30.44
CA ALA A 208 -2.97 -0.29 31.44
C ALA A 208 -3.20 1.20 31.79
N ASN A 209 -2.21 2.05 31.54
CA ASN A 209 -2.23 3.48 31.88
C ASN A 209 -1.92 4.32 30.62
N VAL A 210 -2.92 4.45 29.73
CA VAL A 210 -2.84 5.19 28.46
C VAL A 210 -3.43 6.59 28.57
#